data_AF-A0A2A5HK47-F1
#
_entry.id   AF-A0A2A5HK47-F1
#
_cell.length_a   1.000
_cell.length_b   1.000
_cell.length_c   1.000
_cell.angle_alpha   90.00
_cell.angle_beta   90.00
_cell.angle_gamma   90.00
#
_symmetry.space_group_name_H-M   'P 1'
#
loop_
_entity.id
_entity.type
_entity.pdbx_description
1 polymer ?
#
loop_
_entity_poly.entity_id
_entity_poly.type
_entity_poly.pdbx_seq_one_letter_code
_entity_poly.pdbx_strand_id
1 'polypeptide(L)'
;MRFFYLFTLLIIFESVVGFDVNHYAKSNVTNINTFNRSIIHKDQILIEIPFAKEIILNKEQKKQLQERVVIKIQLVYTEYKTSEKFNQIELNKKRLLELKKLVPEVFDFPVWEYELISQTDGNSREECNKMFHGFVVTFRPNITPDFIVEENDYINTLFTNFSKKDSINNDTTPKPFYIETRWDNGYVYDTIWGEKIEIDLYPPAPPNPYLASLQKDSMVLNAFKRIANAQGFIIVTDATGSMMPFYSQVIIWLKEQAANVNAKGCLFFNDGDAKSSDKKLPLETGGIYVAKSLQSEEINKSLNKCTSGGSGGGEAKENDVEAMLLGLKYFPEAKSIVLIADNYEKMRDYEFINKITVPVQVFLCGAKSFVNTQYLDLARITKGSVHVEHEEINNLHLLQENDIITINNRDYMLKNGAFIYYYAEKEVL
;
A
#
# COMPACT_ATOMS: atom_id res chain seq x y z
N MET A 1 7.55 -6.01 -67.63
CA MET A 1 7.90 -7.10 -66.68
C MET A 1 7.87 -6.51 -65.27
N ARG A 2 7.13 -7.15 -64.37
CA ARG A 2 6.74 -6.62 -63.05
C ARG A 2 7.90 -6.60 -62.06
N PHE A 3 8.10 -5.45 -61.40
CA PHE A 3 8.92 -5.32 -60.20
C PHE A 3 8.22 -6.06 -59.04
N PHE A 4 8.92 -7.01 -58.42
CA PHE A 4 8.52 -7.62 -57.15
C PHE A 4 8.94 -6.69 -56.02
N TYR A 5 7.99 -6.04 -55.38
CA TYR A 5 8.21 -5.43 -54.07
C TYR A 5 8.17 -6.54 -53.02
N LEU A 6 9.34 -6.84 -52.43
CA LEU A 6 9.45 -7.70 -51.26
C LEU A 6 8.91 -6.89 -50.07
N PHE A 7 7.66 -7.14 -49.67
CA PHE A 7 7.11 -6.61 -48.42
C PHE A 7 7.71 -7.43 -47.29
N THR A 8 8.79 -6.95 -46.67
CA THR A 8 9.25 -7.46 -45.38
C THR A 8 8.21 -7.07 -44.34
N LEU A 9 7.38 -8.04 -43.97
CA LEU A 9 6.48 -7.96 -42.83
C LEU A 9 7.35 -7.86 -41.57
N LEU A 10 7.64 -6.63 -41.13
CA LEU A 10 8.23 -6.39 -39.82
C LEU A 10 7.16 -6.78 -38.79
N ILE A 11 7.25 -7.98 -38.24
CA ILE A 11 6.47 -8.35 -37.05
C ILE A 11 7.08 -7.53 -35.92
N ILE A 12 6.51 -6.36 -35.68
CA ILE A 12 6.73 -5.63 -34.44
C ILE A 12 6.08 -6.51 -33.38
N PHE A 13 6.88 -7.21 -32.58
CA PHE A 13 6.43 -7.68 -31.28
C PHE A 13 6.10 -6.41 -30.50
N GLU A 14 4.84 -5.99 -30.52
CA GLU A 14 4.35 -4.99 -29.59
C GLU A 14 4.48 -5.60 -28.21
N SER A 15 5.57 -5.29 -27.51
CA SER A 15 5.63 -5.44 -26.07
C SER A 15 4.42 -4.72 -25.50
N VAL A 16 3.43 -5.46 -25.00
CA VAL A 16 2.22 -4.86 -24.45
C VAL A 16 2.64 -4.13 -23.18
N VAL A 17 2.68 -2.80 -23.26
CA VAL A 17 2.84 -1.92 -22.12
C VAL A 17 1.57 -2.10 -21.25
N GLY A 18 1.73 -2.62 -20.04
CA GLY A 18 0.64 -2.74 -19.06
C GLY A 18 -0.23 -4.01 -19.18
N PHE A 19 -0.45 -4.65 -18.02
CA PHE A 19 -1.23 -5.88 -17.78
C PHE A 19 -0.88 -7.11 -18.62
N ASP A 20 -0.05 -8.02 -18.07
CA ASP A 20 0.16 -9.36 -18.63
C ASP A 20 -0.95 -10.34 -18.23
N VAL A 21 -1.94 -10.42 -19.11
CA VAL A 21 -3.05 -11.37 -18.98
C VAL A 21 -2.58 -12.83 -18.81
N ASN A 22 -1.44 -13.22 -19.40
CA ASN A 22 -0.94 -14.58 -19.30
C ASN A 22 -0.45 -14.89 -17.88
N HIS A 23 0.28 -13.96 -17.26
CA HIS A 23 0.72 -14.08 -15.86
C HIS A 23 -0.48 -14.33 -14.93
N TYR A 24 -1.53 -13.51 -15.04
CA TYR A 24 -2.69 -13.63 -14.16
C TYR A 24 -3.48 -14.91 -14.46
N ALA A 25 -3.71 -15.25 -15.73
CA ALA A 25 -4.45 -16.47 -16.09
C ALA A 25 -3.74 -17.78 -15.69
N LYS A 26 -2.41 -17.75 -15.47
CA LYS A 26 -1.57 -18.88 -15.04
C LYS A 26 -1.17 -18.82 -13.56
N SER A 27 -1.74 -17.90 -12.77
CA SER A 27 -1.42 -17.77 -11.34
C SER A 27 -1.76 -19.05 -10.56
N ASN A 28 -1.18 -19.20 -9.36
CA ASN A 28 -1.51 -20.33 -8.49
C ASN A 28 -3.01 -20.35 -8.16
N VAL A 29 -3.59 -21.54 -8.16
CA VAL A 29 -5.02 -21.76 -7.94
C VAL A 29 -5.26 -22.16 -6.49
N THR A 30 -6.10 -21.41 -5.80
CA THR A 30 -6.65 -21.77 -4.50
C THR A 30 -7.92 -22.61 -4.72
N ASN A 31 -7.97 -23.80 -4.13
CA ASN A 31 -9.14 -24.65 -4.19
C ASN A 31 -10.04 -24.41 -2.97
N ILE A 32 -11.34 -24.24 -3.23
CA ILE A 32 -12.38 -24.14 -2.20
C ILE A 32 -13.53 -25.08 -2.56
N ASN A 33 -14.35 -25.46 -1.60
CA ASN A 33 -15.54 -26.29 -1.84
C ASN A 33 -16.55 -25.55 -2.75
N THR A 34 -17.15 -24.48 -2.21
CA THR A 34 -18.11 -23.63 -2.91
C THR A 34 -17.95 -22.19 -2.45
N PHE A 35 -18.01 -21.22 -3.37
CA PHE A 35 -18.03 -19.81 -3.02
C PHE A 35 -19.40 -19.41 -2.45
N ASN A 36 -19.42 -18.86 -1.23
CA ASN A 36 -20.65 -18.45 -0.58
C ASN A 36 -21.00 -16.99 -0.90
N ARG A 37 -21.96 -16.79 -1.81
CA ARG A 37 -22.46 -15.46 -2.22
C ARG A 37 -23.08 -14.66 -1.07
N SER A 38 -23.58 -15.32 -0.03
CA SER A 38 -24.28 -14.68 1.08
C SER A 38 -23.34 -14.10 2.13
N ILE A 39 -22.03 -14.39 2.03
CA ILE A 39 -21.01 -13.96 3.00
C ILE A 39 -19.94 -13.14 2.26
N ILE A 40 -20.37 -12.13 1.50
CA ILE A 40 -19.46 -11.13 0.93
C ILE A 40 -19.39 -9.92 1.84
N HIS A 41 -18.20 -9.33 1.97
CA HIS A 41 -18.01 -8.13 2.79
C HIS A 41 -18.67 -6.91 2.13
N LYS A 42 -19.06 -5.90 2.92
CA LYS A 42 -19.66 -4.65 2.39
C LYS A 42 -18.75 -3.89 1.41
N ASP A 43 -17.45 -4.12 1.50
CA ASP A 43 -16.42 -3.56 0.62
C ASP A 43 -16.06 -4.48 -0.56
N GLN A 44 -16.90 -5.46 -0.85
CA GLN A 44 -16.76 -6.34 -2.00
C GLN A 44 -17.94 -6.21 -2.95
N ILE A 45 -17.66 -6.39 -4.23
CA ILE A 45 -18.68 -6.57 -5.26
C ILE A 45 -18.40 -7.85 -6.07
N LEU A 46 -19.46 -8.38 -6.65
CA LEU A 46 -19.42 -9.55 -7.52
C LEU A 46 -19.65 -9.11 -8.96
N ILE A 47 -18.67 -9.32 -9.83
CA ILE A 47 -18.81 -9.18 -11.28
C ILE A 47 -19.18 -10.54 -11.84
N GLU A 48 -20.42 -10.69 -12.28
CA GLU A 48 -20.99 -11.99 -12.65
C GLU A 48 -20.70 -12.35 -14.10
N ILE A 49 -20.27 -13.59 -14.31
CA ILE A 49 -19.99 -14.17 -15.61
C ILE A 49 -20.67 -15.54 -15.68
N PRO A 50 -21.33 -15.92 -16.79
CA PRO A 50 -21.92 -17.26 -16.89
C PRO A 50 -20.87 -18.37 -16.88
N PHE A 51 -21.28 -19.57 -16.44
CA PHE A 51 -20.48 -20.78 -16.55
C PHE A 51 -19.97 -20.99 -17.99
N ALA A 52 -18.67 -21.31 -18.12
CA ALA A 52 -17.97 -21.51 -19.39
C ALA A 52 -18.07 -20.33 -20.40
N LYS A 53 -18.36 -19.12 -19.93
CA LYS A 53 -18.38 -17.88 -20.74
C LYS A 53 -17.44 -16.83 -20.17
N GLU A 54 -17.18 -15.81 -20.98
CA GLU A 54 -16.34 -14.64 -20.69
C GLU A 54 -17.15 -13.35 -20.49
N ILE A 55 -18.43 -13.36 -20.85
CA ILE A 55 -19.27 -12.16 -20.91
C ILE A 55 -19.66 -11.70 -19.49
N ILE A 56 -19.35 -10.46 -19.15
CA ILE A 56 -19.80 -9.80 -17.92
C ILE A 56 -21.28 -9.41 -18.04
N LEU A 57 -22.09 -9.84 -17.07
CA LEU A 57 -23.55 -9.62 -17.06
C LEU A 57 -23.94 -8.27 -16.48
N ASN A 58 -23.23 -7.81 -15.46
CA ASN A 58 -23.58 -6.67 -14.61
C ASN A 58 -22.63 -5.47 -14.83
N LYS A 59 -22.59 -5.00 -16.07
CA LYS A 59 -21.68 -3.91 -16.51
C LYS A 59 -21.96 -2.58 -15.81
N GLU A 60 -23.14 -2.39 -15.24
CA GLU A 60 -23.51 -1.22 -14.44
C GLU A 60 -22.63 -1.04 -13.19
N GLN A 61 -21.96 -2.10 -12.70
CA GLN A 61 -21.00 -2.01 -11.60
C GLN A 61 -19.71 -1.25 -11.96
N LYS A 62 -19.50 -0.91 -13.24
CA LYS A 62 -18.35 -0.14 -13.73
C LYS A 62 -18.06 1.11 -12.88
N LYS A 63 -19.09 1.85 -12.47
CA LYS A 63 -18.91 3.08 -11.69
C LYS A 63 -18.16 2.84 -10.37
N GLN A 64 -18.53 1.79 -9.63
CA GLN A 64 -17.86 1.45 -8.37
C GLN A 64 -16.40 1.05 -8.56
N LEU A 65 -16.10 0.37 -9.67
CA LEU A 65 -14.72 -0.01 -10.04
C LEU A 65 -13.85 1.18 -10.44
N GLN A 66 -14.46 2.29 -10.89
CA GLN A 66 -13.75 3.52 -11.28
C GLN A 66 -13.59 4.51 -10.12
N GLU A 67 -14.55 4.52 -9.18
CA GLU A 67 -14.60 5.50 -8.08
C GLU A 67 -13.97 5.00 -6.78
N ARG A 68 -13.65 3.70 -6.68
CA ARG A 68 -13.08 3.11 -5.46
C ARG A 68 -11.73 2.48 -5.75
N VAL A 69 -10.84 2.56 -4.77
CA VAL A 69 -9.52 1.93 -4.80
C VAL A 69 -9.67 0.42 -4.73
N VAL A 70 -9.28 -0.28 -5.80
CA VAL A 70 -9.27 -1.75 -5.88
C VAL A 70 -8.01 -2.27 -5.21
N ILE A 71 -8.16 -3.13 -4.19
CA ILE A 71 -7.02 -3.73 -3.47
C ILE A 71 -6.83 -5.21 -3.80
N LYS A 72 -7.89 -5.92 -4.20
CA LYS A 72 -7.81 -7.34 -4.57
C LYS A 72 -8.85 -7.72 -5.62
N ILE A 73 -8.44 -8.54 -6.59
CA ILE A 73 -9.32 -9.16 -7.59
C ILE A 73 -9.16 -10.67 -7.50
N GLN A 74 -10.24 -11.39 -7.27
CA GLN A 74 -10.26 -12.85 -7.28
C GLN A 74 -11.10 -13.33 -8.46
N LEU A 75 -10.57 -14.19 -9.33
CA LEU A 75 -11.34 -14.84 -10.38
C LEU A 75 -11.79 -16.21 -9.89
N VAL A 76 -13.10 -16.34 -9.67
CA VAL A 76 -13.74 -17.56 -9.19
C VAL A 76 -14.32 -18.33 -10.37
N TYR A 77 -14.01 -19.62 -10.44
CA TYR A 77 -14.59 -20.56 -11.39
C TYR A 77 -14.78 -21.94 -10.74
N THR A 78 -15.32 -22.90 -11.48
CA THR A 78 -15.48 -24.29 -11.03
C THR A 78 -14.44 -25.17 -11.69
N GLU A 79 -13.89 -26.13 -10.96
CA GLU A 79 -12.92 -27.09 -11.50
C GLU A 79 -13.50 -27.95 -12.63
N TYR A 80 -14.80 -28.23 -12.56
CA TYR A 80 -15.52 -29.04 -13.54
C TYR A 80 -15.36 -28.51 -14.97
N LYS A 81 -14.97 -29.43 -15.86
CA LYS A 81 -14.93 -29.25 -17.30
C LYS A 81 -15.79 -30.30 -18.00
N THR A 82 -16.65 -29.86 -18.91
CA THR A 82 -17.48 -30.76 -19.73
C THR A 82 -16.67 -31.57 -20.74
N SER A 83 -15.49 -31.07 -21.12
CA SER A 83 -14.58 -31.72 -22.05
C SER A 83 -13.19 -31.73 -21.46
N GLU A 84 -12.48 -32.86 -21.54
CA GLU A 84 -11.10 -32.97 -21.08
C GLU A 84 -10.15 -32.01 -21.81
N LYS A 85 -10.47 -31.70 -23.08
CA LYS A 85 -9.73 -30.78 -23.95
C LYS A 85 -10.01 -29.30 -23.64
N PHE A 86 -10.92 -29.01 -22.71
CA PHE A 86 -11.24 -27.64 -22.36
C PHE A 86 -10.04 -26.93 -21.73
N ASN A 87 -9.71 -25.74 -22.24
CA ASN A 87 -8.59 -24.96 -21.78
C ASN A 87 -9.07 -23.85 -20.83
N GLN A 88 -8.96 -24.10 -19.52
CA GLN A 88 -9.36 -23.15 -18.48
C GLN A 88 -8.52 -21.86 -18.51
N ILE A 89 -7.22 -21.97 -18.81
CA ILE A 89 -6.31 -20.83 -18.86
C ILE A 89 -6.76 -19.86 -19.95
N GLU A 90 -7.10 -20.35 -21.15
CA GLU A 90 -7.61 -19.52 -22.24
C GLU A 90 -8.95 -18.84 -21.90
N LEU A 91 -9.85 -19.52 -21.18
CA LEU A 91 -11.08 -18.89 -20.71
C LEU A 91 -10.79 -17.79 -19.68
N ASN A 92 -9.86 -18.02 -18.75
CA ASN A 92 -9.46 -17.03 -17.76
C ASN A 92 -8.85 -15.78 -18.41
N LYS A 93 -8.01 -15.96 -19.45
CA LYS A 93 -7.49 -14.83 -20.25
C LYS A 93 -8.62 -13.98 -20.83
N LYS A 94 -9.59 -14.61 -21.49
CA LYS A 94 -10.74 -13.91 -22.09
C LYS A 94 -11.56 -13.14 -21.05
N ARG A 95 -11.81 -13.75 -19.88
CA ARG A 95 -12.52 -13.10 -18.77
C ARG A 95 -11.78 -11.87 -18.26
N LEU A 96 -10.47 -11.98 -18.07
CA LEU A 96 -9.61 -10.87 -17.65
C LEU A 96 -9.60 -9.74 -18.68
N LEU A 97 -9.53 -10.06 -19.98
CA LEU A 97 -9.62 -9.08 -21.05
C LEU A 97 -10.99 -8.38 -21.09
N GLU A 98 -12.08 -9.11 -20.84
CA GLU A 98 -13.41 -8.50 -20.73
C GLU A 98 -13.51 -7.55 -19.52
N LEU A 99 -12.89 -7.89 -18.39
CA LEU A 99 -12.83 -6.98 -17.24
C LEU A 99 -11.96 -5.74 -17.54
N LYS A 100 -10.80 -5.91 -18.20
CA LYS A 100 -9.95 -4.79 -18.67
C LYS A 100 -10.68 -3.89 -19.64
N LYS A 101 -11.48 -4.46 -20.56
CA LYS A 101 -12.31 -3.70 -21.48
C LYS A 101 -13.39 -2.89 -20.76
N LEU A 102 -13.92 -3.40 -19.65
CA LEU A 102 -14.92 -2.70 -18.85
C LEU A 102 -14.31 -1.52 -18.08
N VAL A 103 -13.13 -1.73 -17.48
CA VAL A 103 -12.42 -0.77 -16.60
C VAL A 103 -10.92 -0.76 -16.86
N PRO A 104 -10.45 -0.17 -17.97
CA PRO A 104 -9.03 -0.19 -18.32
C PRO A 104 -8.15 0.48 -17.26
N GLU A 105 -8.67 1.47 -16.55
CA GLU A 105 -7.91 2.26 -15.57
C GLU A 105 -7.37 1.42 -14.42
N VAL A 106 -8.11 0.37 -14.02
CA VAL A 106 -7.70 -0.60 -12.98
C VAL A 106 -6.50 -1.43 -13.43
N PHE A 107 -6.36 -1.68 -14.72
CA PHE A 107 -5.29 -2.52 -15.30
C PHE A 107 -4.08 -1.71 -15.76
N ASP A 108 -4.26 -0.41 -16.02
CA ASP A 108 -3.18 0.53 -16.26
C ASP A 108 -2.40 0.84 -14.97
N PHE A 109 -3.00 0.53 -13.82
CA PHE A 109 -2.40 0.67 -12.49
C PHE A 109 -2.65 -0.56 -11.61
N PRO A 110 -2.00 -1.70 -11.91
CA PRO A 110 -2.33 -3.00 -11.33
C PRO A 110 -1.68 -3.26 -9.96
N VAL A 111 -1.74 -2.28 -9.06
CA VAL A 111 -1.18 -2.39 -7.69
C VAL A 111 -1.96 -3.35 -6.77
N TRP A 112 -3.13 -3.82 -7.22
CA TRP A 112 -3.97 -4.80 -6.53
C TRP A 112 -3.38 -6.22 -6.50
N GLU A 113 -3.83 -6.98 -5.50
CA GLU A 113 -3.56 -8.41 -5.37
C GLU A 113 -4.48 -9.24 -6.28
N TYR A 114 -3.99 -10.40 -6.75
CA TYR A 114 -4.75 -11.30 -7.61
C TYR A 114 -4.78 -12.73 -7.09
N GLU A 115 -5.91 -13.41 -7.25
CA GLU A 115 -6.05 -14.82 -6.91
C GLU A 115 -6.95 -15.57 -7.92
N LEU A 116 -6.55 -16.79 -8.28
CA LEU A 116 -7.43 -17.73 -8.96
C LEU A 116 -8.08 -18.66 -7.94
N ILE A 117 -9.40 -18.77 -8.00
CA ILE A 117 -10.18 -19.63 -7.10
C ILE A 117 -10.93 -20.68 -7.92
N SER A 118 -10.69 -21.94 -7.61
CA SER A 118 -11.38 -23.09 -8.20
C SER A 118 -12.32 -23.72 -7.17
N GLN A 119 -13.60 -23.82 -7.52
CA GLN A 119 -14.63 -24.48 -6.72
C GLN A 119 -14.72 -25.97 -7.09
N THR A 120 -14.67 -26.85 -6.08
CA THR A 120 -14.52 -28.30 -6.26
C THR A 120 -15.81 -29.10 -6.06
N ASP A 121 -16.88 -28.53 -5.49
CA ASP A 121 -18.09 -29.29 -5.15
C ASP A 121 -18.96 -29.66 -6.38
N GLY A 122 -18.84 -28.93 -7.49
CA GLY A 122 -19.67 -29.14 -8.67
C GLY A 122 -19.16 -30.27 -9.56
N ASN A 123 -20.01 -31.24 -9.88
CA ASN A 123 -19.64 -32.44 -10.66
C ASN A 123 -20.39 -32.56 -12.00
N SER A 124 -21.32 -31.66 -12.27
CA SER A 124 -22.10 -31.64 -13.51
C SER A 124 -22.27 -30.24 -14.04
N ARG A 125 -22.57 -30.14 -15.35
CA ARG A 125 -22.90 -28.86 -15.97
C ARG A 125 -24.09 -28.18 -15.28
N GLU A 126 -25.09 -28.95 -14.84
CA GLU A 126 -26.26 -28.40 -14.17
C GLU A 126 -25.92 -27.81 -12.80
N GLU A 127 -25.11 -28.50 -12.01
CA GLU A 127 -24.63 -28.02 -10.71
C GLU A 127 -23.73 -26.79 -10.88
N CYS A 128 -22.71 -26.88 -11.74
CA CYS A 128 -21.77 -25.79 -11.94
C CYS A 128 -22.43 -24.55 -12.54
N ASN A 129 -23.45 -24.68 -13.39
CA ASN A 129 -24.20 -23.53 -13.88
C ASN A 129 -24.87 -22.70 -12.76
N LYS A 130 -25.13 -23.30 -11.58
CA LYS A 130 -25.74 -22.63 -10.41
C LYS A 130 -24.69 -22.02 -9.46
N MET A 131 -23.42 -22.41 -9.61
CA MET A 131 -22.32 -21.90 -8.79
C MET A 131 -21.87 -20.51 -9.29
N PHE A 132 -21.14 -19.78 -8.46
CA PHE A 132 -20.65 -18.46 -8.84
C PHE A 132 -19.47 -18.57 -9.82
N HIS A 133 -19.52 -17.80 -10.91
CA HIS A 133 -18.39 -17.58 -11.80
C HIS A 133 -18.25 -16.09 -12.04
N GLY A 134 -17.01 -15.60 -12.03
CA GLY A 134 -16.74 -14.19 -12.24
C GLY A 134 -15.71 -13.66 -11.28
N PHE A 135 -15.74 -12.35 -11.04
CA PHE A 135 -14.76 -11.69 -10.19
C PHE A 135 -15.36 -11.28 -8.86
N VAL A 136 -14.62 -11.54 -7.78
CA VAL A 136 -14.82 -10.87 -6.50
C VAL A 136 -13.82 -9.73 -6.45
N VAL A 137 -14.32 -8.51 -6.46
CA VAL A 137 -13.47 -7.31 -6.36
C VAL A 137 -13.59 -6.76 -4.96
N THR A 138 -12.47 -6.69 -4.25
CA THR A 138 -12.38 -6.12 -2.90
C THR A 138 -11.80 -4.72 -3.01
N PHE A 139 -12.51 -3.77 -2.42
CA PHE A 139 -12.12 -2.38 -2.36
C PHE A 139 -11.47 -2.05 -1.03
N ARG A 140 -10.68 -0.98 -1.05
CA ARG A 140 -10.34 -0.27 0.17
C ARG A 140 -11.65 0.20 0.85
N PRO A 141 -11.77 0.06 2.17
CA PRO A 141 -12.93 0.56 2.90
C PRO A 141 -13.10 2.07 2.70
N ASN A 142 -14.33 2.51 2.50
CA ASN A 142 -14.61 3.94 2.43
C ASN A 142 -14.46 4.56 3.83
N ILE A 143 -13.95 5.79 3.86
CA ILE A 143 -13.80 6.56 5.09
C ILE A 143 -15.19 7.14 5.43
N THR A 144 -15.77 6.61 6.51
CA THR A 144 -17.06 7.05 7.04
C THR A 144 -16.87 8.03 8.21
N PRO A 145 -17.89 8.81 8.59
CA PRO A 145 -17.84 9.61 9.82
C PRO A 145 -17.50 8.78 11.06
N ASP A 146 -18.06 7.57 11.17
CA ASP A 146 -17.74 6.63 12.26
C ASP A 146 -16.26 6.25 12.26
N PHE A 147 -15.68 5.98 11.08
CA PHE A 147 -14.26 5.68 10.95
C PHE A 147 -13.38 6.86 11.42
N ILE A 148 -13.75 8.10 11.11
CA ILE A 148 -13.01 9.29 11.56
C ILE A 148 -13.02 9.38 13.09
N VAL A 149 -14.13 9.03 13.75
CA VAL A 149 -14.19 8.98 15.23
C VAL A 149 -13.26 7.89 15.75
N GLU A 150 -13.33 6.68 15.18
CA GLU A 150 -12.46 5.55 15.56
C GLU A 150 -10.97 5.85 15.38
N GLU A 151 -10.60 6.50 14.27
CA GLU A 151 -9.24 6.95 13.98
C GLU A 151 -8.73 7.95 15.04
N ASN A 152 -9.56 8.95 15.37
CA ASN A 152 -9.21 9.93 16.40
C ASN A 152 -9.07 9.29 17.80
N ASP A 153 -9.97 8.36 18.15
CA ASP A 153 -9.89 7.63 19.42
C ASP A 153 -8.64 6.75 19.50
N TYR A 154 -8.26 6.09 18.40
CA TYR A 154 -7.02 5.34 18.29
C TYR A 154 -5.79 6.23 18.53
N ILE A 155 -5.74 7.40 17.88
CA ILE A 155 -4.61 8.34 18.02
C ILE A 155 -4.52 8.96 19.40
N ASN A 156 -5.66 9.36 19.99
CA ASN A 156 -5.70 9.85 21.36
C ASN A 156 -5.23 8.78 22.36
N THR A 157 -5.59 7.51 22.12
CA THR A 157 -5.13 6.38 22.94
C THR A 157 -3.61 6.19 22.80
N LEU A 158 -3.07 6.26 21.59
CA LEU A 158 -1.62 6.16 21.33
C LEU A 158 -0.84 7.23 22.12
N PHE A 159 -1.24 8.50 22.03
CA PHE A 159 -0.58 9.59 22.77
C PHE A 159 -0.78 9.48 24.28
N THR A 160 -1.93 8.99 24.73
CA THR A 160 -2.17 8.70 26.15
C THR A 160 -1.22 7.60 26.65
N ASN A 161 -0.99 6.55 25.85
CA ASN A 161 -0.05 5.48 26.19
C ASN A 161 1.40 5.98 26.24
N PHE A 162 1.80 6.91 25.36
CA PHE A 162 3.10 7.57 25.47
C PHE A 162 3.24 8.34 26.78
N SER A 163 2.25 9.16 27.16
CA SER A 163 2.28 9.91 28.42
C SER A 163 2.36 8.98 29.64
N LYS A 164 1.60 7.87 29.63
CA LYS A 164 1.69 6.87 30.71
C LYS A 164 3.07 6.19 30.75
N LYS A 165 3.65 5.86 29.59
CA LYS A 165 4.99 5.26 29.50
C LYS A 165 6.08 6.20 30.00
N ASP A 166 6.00 7.48 29.67
CA ASP A 166 6.90 8.51 30.20
C ASP A 166 6.78 8.62 31.72
N SER A 167 5.55 8.63 32.25
CA SER A 167 5.31 8.64 33.70
C SER A 167 5.92 7.42 34.38
N ILE A 168 5.80 6.21 33.80
CA ILE A 168 6.42 4.99 34.34
C ILE A 168 7.94 5.04 34.28
N ASN A 169 8.51 5.51 33.17
CA ASN A 169 9.95 5.58 32.98
C ASN A 169 10.61 6.61 33.91
N ASN A 170 9.89 7.69 34.24
CA ASN A 170 10.34 8.75 35.14
C ASN A 170 9.88 8.53 36.60
N ASP A 171 9.18 7.43 36.89
CA ASP A 171 8.72 7.10 38.23
C ASP A 171 9.90 6.68 39.10
N THR A 172 10.31 7.58 40.01
CA THR A 172 11.37 7.34 40.99
C THR A 172 10.83 6.80 42.32
N THR A 173 9.53 6.49 42.42
CA THR A 173 8.96 6.00 43.67
C THR A 173 9.50 4.60 43.98
N PRO A 174 9.91 4.31 45.25
CA PRO A 174 10.34 2.99 45.63
C PRO A 174 9.22 1.97 45.43
N LYS A 175 9.41 1.00 44.53
CA LYS A 175 8.44 -0.07 44.27
C LYS A 175 8.59 -1.18 45.30
N PRO A 176 7.49 -1.72 45.85
CA PRO A 176 7.57 -2.88 46.74
C PRO A 176 8.09 -4.08 45.95
N PHE A 177 9.01 -4.83 46.53
CA PHE A 177 9.51 -6.09 46.00
C PHE A 177 9.41 -7.18 47.06
N TYR A 178 9.21 -8.41 46.61
CA TYR A 178 9.21 -9.60 47.45
C TYR A 178 10.47 -10.41 47.15
N ILE A 179 11.24 -10.76 48.18
CA ILE A 179 12.43 -11.62 48.04
C ILE A 179 12.08 -12.99 48.62
N GLU A 180 12.25 -14.02 47.81
CA GLU A 180 12.21 -15.41 48.26
C GLU A 180 13.61 -16.02 48.19
N THR A 181 14.16 -16.34 49.35
CA THR A 181 15.47 -16.99 49.47
C THR A 181 15.29 -18.50 49.52
N ARG A 182 15.91 -19.22 48.59
CA ARG A 182 15.95 -20.69 48.57
C ARG A 182 17.38 -21.21 48.71
N TRP A 183 17.50 -22.36 49.37
CA TRP A 183 18.76 -23.05 49.58
C TRP A 183 18.77 -24.33 48.77
N ASP A 184 19.77 -24.51 47.91
CA ASP A 184 19.94 -25.74 47.12
C ASP A 184 21.43 -26.05 46.90
N ASN A 185 21.84 -27.29 47.21
CA ASN A 185 23.20 -27.82 47.07
C ASN A 185 24.33 -26.91 47.63
N GLY A 186 24.09 -26.26 48.77
CA GLY A 186 25.06 -25.37 49.42
C GLY A 186 25.14 -23.95 48.84
N TYR A 187 24.27 -23.61 47.88
CA TYR A 187 24.13 -22.26 47.33
C TYR A 187 22.83 -21.61 47.80
N VAL A 188 22.89 -20.28 47.96
CA VAL A 188 21.74 -19.42 48.26
C VAL A 188 21.29 -18.74 46.97
N TYR A 189 20.02 -18.87 46.64
CA TYR A 189 19.41 -18.14 45.53
C TYR A 189 18.33 -17.21 46.08
N ASP A 190 18.45 -15.92 45.77
CA ASP A 190 17.39 -14.95 45.99
C ASP A 190 16.60 -14.76 44.69
N THR A 191 15.28 -14.96 44.77
CA THR A 191 14.37 -14.59 43.68
C THR A 191 13.65 -13.31 44.08
N ILE A 192 13.86 -12.24 43.32
CA ILE A 192 13.22 -10.95 43.56
C ILE A 192 12.01 -10.84 42.62
N TRP A 193 10.82 -10.75 43.19
CA TRP A 193 9.56 -10.51 42.49
C TRP A 193 9.15 -9.04 42.66
N GLY A 194 8.85 -8.39 41.54
CA GLY A 194 8.29 -7.04 41.51
C GLY A 194 7.20 -6.96 40.45
N GLU A 195 6.26 -6.03 40.63
CA GLU A 195 5.24 -5.76 39.63
C GLU A 195 5.88 -5.07 38.42
N LYS A 196 5.90 -5.76 37.27
CA LYS A 196 6.28 -5.17 35.99
C LYS A 196 5.02 -4.61 35.33
N ILE A 197 4.83 -3.29 35.42
CA ILE A 197 3.80 -2.61 34.64
C ILE A 197 4.36 -2.44 33.22
N GLU A 198 3.81 -3.19 32.28
CA GLU A 198 4.15 -3.10 30.86
C GLU A 198 3.02 -2.39 30.13
N ILE A 199 3.35 -1.29 29.44
CA ILE A 199 2.40 -0.58 28.59
C ILE A 199 2.65 -1.01 27.16
N ASP A 200 1.64 -1.64 26.55
CA ASP A 200 1.61 -1.79 25.10
C ASP A 200 1.47 -0.41 24.47
N LEU A 201 2.45 -0.05 23.65
CA LEU A 201 2.42 1.21 22.92
C LEU A 201 1.36 1.20 21.83
N TYR A 202 1.06 0.03 21.26
CA TYR A 202 0.06 -0.10 20.22
C TYR A 202 -1.33 -0.10 20.86
N PRO A 203 -2.23 0.81 20.44
CA PRO A 203 -3.64 0.67 20.73
C PRO A 203 -4.16 -0.65 20.12
N PRO A 204 -5.30 -1.17 20.61
CA PRO A 204 -5.93 -2.36 20.03
C PRO A 204 -6.12 -2.19 18.52
N ALA A 205 -6.11 -3.32 17.81
CA ALA A 205 -6.24 -3.31 16.36
C ALA A 205 -7.45 -2.49 15.92
N PRO A 206 -7.32 -1.69 14.86
CA PRO A 206 -8.42 -0.88 14.40
C PRO A 206 -9.61 -1.77 14.02
N PRO A 207 -10.85 -1.32 14.26
CA PRO A 207 -12.04 -2.14 14.10
C PRO A 207 -12.25 -2.60 12.65
N ASN A 208 -11.69 -1.88 11.68
CA ASN A 208 -11.70 -2.26 10.28
C ASN A 208 -10.74 -3.44 10.00
N PRO A 209 -11.21 -4.59 9.50
CA PRO A 209 -10.35 -5.76 9.26
C PRO A 209 -9.19 -5.52 8.28
N TYR A 210 -9.37 -4.65 7.29
CA TYR A 210 -8.30 -4.27 6.35
C TYR A 210 -7.21 -3.50 7.09
N LEU A 211 -7.56 -2.45 7.83
CA LEU A 211 -6.59 -1.66 8.59
C LEU A 211 -5.96 -2.49 9.72
N ALA A 212 -6.71 -3.41 10.33
CA ALA A 212 -6.19 -4.33 11.33
C ALA A 212 -5.13 -5.26 10.74
N SER A 213 -5.34 -5.71 9.49
CA SER A 213 -4.35 -6.51 8.78
C SER A 213 -3.06 -5.74 8.49
N LEU A 214 -3.16 -4.42 8.27
CA LEU A 214 -2.02 -3.53 8.04
C LEU A 214 -1.29 -3.14 9.33
N GLN A 215 -1.91 -3.22 10.51
CA GLN A 215 -1.21 -2.96 11.78
C GLN A 215 -0.10 -3.99 12.04
N LYS A 216 -0.20 -5.20 11.47
CA LYS A 216 0.85 -6.21 11.51
C LYS A 216 2.03 -5.90 10.58
N ASP A 217 1.80 -5.05 9.58
CA ASP A 217 2.83 -4.62 8.65
C ASP A 217 3.77 -3.65 9.37
N SER A 218 5.02 -4.07 9.57
CA SER A 218 6.05 -3.26 10.25
C SER A 218 6.96 -2.53 9.25
N MET A 219 6.52 -2.31 8.01
CA MET A 219 7.34 -1.71 6.94
C MET A 219 7.99 -0.40 7.40
N VAL A 220 7.23 0.52 7.98
CA VAL A 220 7.75 1.84 8.36
C VAL A 220 8.82 1.72 9.45
N LEU A 221 8.59 0.93 10.50
CA LEU A 221 9.59 0.71 11.55
C LEU A 221 10.84 0.01 11.02
N ASN A 222 10.66 -0.98 10.13
CA ASN A 222 11.77 -1.71 9.53
C ASN A 222 12.58 -0.81 8.59
N ALA A 223 11.94 0.05 7.82
CA ALA A 223 12.59 1.02 6.95
C ALA A 223 13.35 2.06 7.77
N PHE A 224 12.78 2.56 8.86
CA PHE A 224 13.48 3.46 9.79
C PHE A 224 14.75 2.86 10.39
N LYS A 225 14.78 1.55 10.68
CA LYS A 225 16.02 0.86 11.11
C LYS A 225 17.13 0.92 10.06
N ARG A 226 16.78 0.88 8.76
CA ARG A 226 17.75 0.94 7.65
C ARG A 226 18.37 2.33 7.51
N ILE A 227 17.63 3.37 7.88
CA ILE A 227 18.06 4.77 7.75
C ILE A 227 18.47 5.40 9.08
N ALA A 228 18.67 4.59 10.13
CA ALA A 228 18.91 5.06 11.49
C ALA A 228 20.14 5.97 11.63
N ASN A 229 21.09 5.91 10.69
CA ASN A 229 22.29 6.75 10.66
C ASN A 229 22.17 7.98 9.73
N ALA A 230 21.07 8.11 8.98
CA ALA A 230 20.83 9.29 8.14
C ALA A 230 20.69 10.54 9.00
N GLN A 231 21.15 11.69 8.51
CA GLN A 231 21.11 12.95 9.25
C GLN A 231 20.57 14.08 8.40
N GLY A 232 19.80 14.96 9.04
CA GLY A 232 19.31 16.19 8.44
C GLY A 232 18.18 15.96 7.44
N PHE A 233 17.37 14.91 7.61
CA PHE A 233 16.20 14.69 6.76
C PHE A 233 14.93 15.27 7.39
N ILE A 234 13.92 15.53 6.56
CA ILE A 234 12.54 15.78 7.03
C ILE A 234 11.67 14.57 6.73
N ILE A 235 10.61 14.39 7.51
CA ILE A 235 9.65 13.29 7.36
C ILE A 235 8.34 13.86 6.82
N VAL A 236 7.93 13.43 5.63
CA VAL A 236 6.69 13.83 4.98
C VAL A 236 5.78 12.61 4.97
N THR A 237 4.62 12.70 5.60
CA THR A 237 3.76 11.54 5.85
C THR A 237 2.37 11.75 5.29
N ASP A 238 1.92 10.83 4.45
CA ASP A 238 0.51 10.68 4.13
C ASP A 238 -0.25 10.28 5.41
N ALA A 239 -1.20 11.13 5.79
CA ALA A 239 -2.05 10.98 6.96
C ALA A 239 -3.54 10.86 6.58
N THR A 240 -3.82 10.27 5.42
CA THR A 240 -5.15 9.80 5.06
C THR A 240 -5.55 8.60 5.93
N GLY A 241 -6.85 8.32 6.02
CA GLY A 241 -7.38 7.25 6.87
C GLY A 241 -6.83 5.85 6.54
N SER A 242 -6.47 5.64 5.27
CA SER A 242 -5.85 4.40 4.80
C SER A 242 -4.45 4.17 5.37
N MET A 243 -3.76 5.26 5.73
CA MET A 243 -2.39 5.29 6.20
C MET A 243 -2.26 5.25 7.72
N MET A 244 -3.37 5.17 8.46
CA MET A 244 -3.39 5.15 9.93
C MET A 244 -2.42 4.17 10.59
N PRO A 245 -2.35 2.89 10.17
CA PRO A 245 -1.38 1.95 10.74
C PRO A 245 0.08 2.38 10.52
N PHE A 246 0.36 3.10 9.44
CA PHE A 246 1.72 3.49 9.03
C PHE A 246 2.16 4.80 9.68
N TYR A 247 1.33 5.85 9.65
CA TYR A 247 1.69 7.09 10.34
C TYR A 247 1.75 6.89 11.87
N SER A 248 1.01 5.92 12.42
CA SER A 248 1.18 5.50 13.83
C SER A 248 2.58 4.97 14.12
N GLN A 249 3.16 4.18 13.22
CA GLN A 249 4.55 3.71 13.32
C GLN A 249 5.54 4.86 13.24
N VAL A 250 5.27 5.88 12.41
CA VAL A 250 6.10 7.10 12.34
C VAL A 250 6.15 7.79 13.70
N ILE A 251 5.02 7.96 14.36
CA ILE A 251 4.95 8.64 15.67
C ILE A 251 5.65 7.81 16.75
N ILE A 252 5.46 6.49 16.75
CA ILE A 252 6.17 5.58 17.68
C ILE A 252 7.68 5.72 17.50
N TRP A 253 8.16 5.67 16.25
CA TRP A 253 9.58 5.85 15.96
C TRP A 253 10.08 7.23 16.41
N LEU A 254 9.35 8.31 16.09
CA LEU A 254 9.69 9.67 16.52
C LEU A 254 9.78 9.80 18.05
N LYS A 255 8.90 9.13 18.78
CA LYS A 255 8.93 9.09 20.24
C LYS A 255 10.19 8.41 20.77
N GLU A 256 10.62 7.32 20.14
CA GLU A 256 11.86 6.61 20.49
C GLU A 256 13.12 7.41 20.13
N GLN A 257 13.07 8.24 19.09
CA GLN A 257 14.19 9.08 18.64
C GLN A 257 14.33 10.42 19.36
N ALA A 258 13.49 10.74 20.35
CA ALA A 258 13.50 12.04 21.02
C ALA A 258 14.87 12.42 21.65
N ALA A 259 15.76 11.45 21.88
CA ALA A 259 17.12 11.66 22.38
C ALA A 259 18.22 11.77 21.28
N ASN A 260 17.94 11.36 20.04
CA ASN A 260 18.90 11.32 18.92
C ASN A 260 18.29 12.00 17.69
N VAL A 261 18.50 13.32 17.58
CA VAL A 261 17.80 14.17 16.60
C VAL A 261 18.45 14.09 15.21
N ASN A 262 18.14 13.02 14.48
CA ASN A 262 18.54 12.83 13.09
C ASN A 262 17.61 13.55 12.09
N ALA A 263 16.32 13.67 12.44
CA ALA A 263 15.32 14.39 11.65
C ALA A 263 15.25 15.89 12.03
N LYS A 264 14.97 16.76 11.06
CA LYS A 264 14.83 18.22 11.24
C LYS A 264 13.41 18.67 11.56
N GLY A 265 12.44 17.93 11.06
CA GLY A 265 11.02 18.20 11.24
C GLY A 265 10.16 17.13 10.59
N CYS A 266 8.87 17.17 10.87
CA CYS A 266 7.90 16.29 10.22
C CYS A 266 6.65 17.07 9.80
N LEU A 267 5.97 16.54 8.80
CA LEU A 267 4.74 17.12 8.25
C LEU A 267 3.81 16.00 7.81
N PHE A 268 2.53 16.28 7.90
CA PHE A 268 1.44 15.37 7.55
C PHE A 268 0.59 16.01 6.46
N PHE A 269 0.08 15.22 5.52
CA PHE A 269 -0.86 15.70 4.51
C PHE A 269 -2.06 14.75 4.35
N ASN A 270 -3.19 15.28 3.90
CA ASN A 270 -4.46 14.55 3.79
C ASN A 270 -5.20 14.77 2.45
N ASP A 271 -4.49 15.25 1.43
CA ASP A 271 -5.03 15.62 0.12
C ASP A 271 -6.17 16.64 0.18
N GLY A 272 -5.94 17.72 0.95
CA GLY A 272 -6.69 18.97 0.80
C GLY A 272 -7.96 19.10 1.63
N ASP A 273 -8.00 18.58 2.86
CA ASP A 273 -9.06 18.86 3.84
C ASP A 273 -10.48 18.53 3.35
N ALA A 274 -10.65 17.34 2.77
CA ALA A 274 -11.90 16.86 2.18
C ALA A 274 -12.49 17.80 1.10
N LYS A 275 -11.65 18.65 0.50
CA LYS A 275 -12.00 19.46 -0.66
C LYS A 275 -12.51 18.56 -1.79
N SER A 276 -13.44 19.06 -2.58
CA SER A 276 -13.95 18.34 -3.74
C SER A 276 -12.89 18.24 -4.84
N SER A 277 -12.88 17.11 -5.55
CA SER A 277 -12.00 16.79 -6.69
C SER A 277 -11.67 17.96 -7.62
N ASP A 278 -12.70 18.69 -8.05
CA ASP A 278 -12.63 19.79 -9.01
C ASP A 278 -11.81 21.00 -8.52
N LYS A 279 -11.60 21.10 -7.21
CA LYS A 279 -10.84 22.18 -6.58
C LYS A 279 -9.43 21.75 -6.15
N LYS A 280 -9.07 20.47 -6.31
CA LYS A 280 -7.75 19.94 -5.97
C LYS A 280 -6.81 20.09 -7.16
N LEU A 281 -6.29 21.31 -7.31
CA LEU A 281 -5.30 21.62 -8.33
C LEU A 281 -3.91 21.17 -7.87
N PRO A 282 -3.07 20.65 -8.78
CA PRO A 282 -1.69 20.32 -8.44
C PRO A 282 -0.94 21.50 -7.83
N LEU A 283 -0.18 21.25 -6.76
CA LEU A 283 0.57 22.22 -5.94
C LEU A 283 -0.28 23.27 -5.21
N GLU A 284 -1.60 23.15 -5.25
CA GLU A 284 -2.56 24.06 -4.58
C GLU A 284 -3.67 23.28 -3.86
N THR A 285 -3.43 22.00 -3.56
CA THR A 285 -4.41 21.12 -2.95
C THR A 285 -4.58 21.44 -1.47
N GLY A 286 -3.52 21.77 -0.75
CA GLY A 286 -3.56 22.13 0.67
C GLY A 286 -3.69 20.92 1.58
N GLY A 287 -4.21 21.11 2.79
CA GLY A 287 -4.31 20.02 3.78
C GLY A 287 -2.95 19.48 4.21
N ILE A 288 -1.95 20.36 4.33
CA ILE A 288 -0.59 20.03 4.76
C ILE A 288 -0.30 20.73 6.09
N TYR A 289 0.14 19.95 7.08
CA TYR A 289 0.29 20.36 8.47
C TYR A 289 1.71 20.11 8.95
N VAL A 290 2.41 21.20 9.27
CA VAL A 290 3.84 21.17 9.64
C VAL A 290 4.02 21.13 11.15
N ALA A 291 4.67 20.09 11.66
CA ALA A 291 5.19 20.06 13.02
C ALA A 291 6.56 20.74 13.05
N LYS A 292 6.62 21.95 13.62
CA LYS A 292 7.82 22.79 13.65
C LYS A 292 8.93 22.26 14.56
N SER A 293 8.60 21.29 15.41
CA SER A 293 9.54 20.58 16.26
C SER A 293 9.13 19.12 16.38
N LEU A 294 10.07 18.25 16.77
CA LEU A 294 9.82 16.83 17.01
C LEU A 294 9.32 16.54 18.43
N GLN A 295 8.86 17.57 19.17
CA GLN A 295 8.22 17.36 20.46
C GLN A 295 6.85 16.71 20.27
N SER A 296 6.51 15.77 21.14
CA SER A 296 5.27 14.98 21.03
C SER A 296 4.02 15.86 20.96
N GLU A 297 3.99 17.01 21.64
CA GLU A 297 2.86 17.95 21.61
C GLU A 297 2.64 18.57 20.21
N GLU A 298 3.70 19.04 19.56
CA GLU A 298 3.61 19.66 18.23
C GLU A 298 3.32 18.62 17.14
N ILE A 299 3.84 17.39 17.28
CA ILE A 299 3.48 16.25 16.43
C ILE A 299 2.00 15.94 16.58
N ASN A 300 1.52 15.74 17.81
CA ASN A 300 0.11 15.42 18.11
C ASN A 300 -0.83 16.48 17.55
N LYS A 301 -0.52 17.76 17.78
CA LYS A 301 -1.30 18.88 17.27
C LYS A 301 -1.34 18.94 15.74
N SER A 302 -0.23 18.67 15.07
CA SER A 302 -0.16 18.72 13.60
C SER A 302 -0.92 17.55 12.98
N LEU A 303 -0.74 16.34 13.52
CA LEU A 303 -1.44 15.15 13.06
C LEU A 303 -2.95 15.24 13.31
N ASN A 304 -3.39 15.61 14.50
CA ASN A 304 -4.83 15.72 14.80
C ASN A 304 -5.51 16.76 13.90
N LYS A 305 -4.82 17.85 13.57
CA LYS A 305 -5.36 18.82 12.61
C LYS A 305 -5.46 18.23 11.21
N CYS A 306 -4.46 17.46 10.79
CA CYS A 306 -4.43 16.76 9.52
C CYS A 306 -5.58 15.75 9.40
N THR A 307 -5.73 14.84 10.37
CA THR A 307 -6.80 13.83 10.34
C THR A 307 -8.18 14.46 10.48
N SER A 308 -8.32 15.52 11.29
CA SER A 308 -9.59 16.27 11.44
C SER A 308 -9.97 17.07 10.19
N GLY A 309 -9.01 17.38 9.31
CA GLY A 309 -9.28 17.98 8.00
C GLY A 309 -10.05 17.04 7.06
N GLY A 310 -10.11 15.74 7.38
CA GLY A 310 -10.75 14.71 6.58
C GLY A 310 -9.76 13.99 5.67
N SER A 311 -10.27 13.08 4.85
CA SER A 311 -9.43 12.05 4.21
C SER A 311 -9.46 12.09 2.69
N GLY A 312 -9.11 13.23 2.08
CA GLY A 312 -8.76 13.21 0.66
C GLY A 312 -9.89 13.01 -0.36
N GLY A 313 -11.15 13.37 -0.05
CA GLY A 313 -12.18 13.68 -1.06
C GLY A 313 -12.59 12.56 -2.05
N GLY A 314 -12.14 11.32 -1.85
CA GLY A 314 -12.58 10.13 -2.60
C GLY A 314 -11.93 9.89 -3.96
N GLU A 315 -10.81 10.56 -4.28
CA GLU A 315 -10.03 10.28 -5.49
C GLU A 315 -8.83 9.40 -5.18
N ALA A 316 -8.39 8.62 -6.16
CA ALA A 316 -7.19 7.80 -6.01
C ALA A 316 -5.87 8.59 -6.24
N LYS A 317 -5.76 9.79 -5.63
CA LYS A 317 -4.65 10.71 -5.82
C LYS A 317 -4.32 11.53 -4.58
N GLU A 318 -3.03 11.76 -4.36
CA GLU A 318 -2.48 12.44 -3.17
C GLU A 318 -1.56 13.63 -3.55
N ASN A 319 -1.39 14.60 -2.65
CA ASN A 319 -0.60 15.81 -2.88
C ASN A 319 0.84 15.74 -2.33
N ASP A 320 1.53 14.62 -2.59
CA ASP A 320 2.87 14.32 -2.05
C ASP A 320 3.92 15.40 -2.39
N VAL A 321 3.95 15.87 -3.63
CA VAL A 321 4.99 16.83 -4.08
C VAL A 321 4.72 18.20 -3.50
N GLU A 322 3.46 18.63 -3.40
CA GLU A 322 3.09 19.85 -2.67
C GLU A 322 3.60 19.79 -1.23
N ALA A 323 3.35 18.68 -0.53
CA ALA A 323 3.79 18.47 0.85
C ALA A 323 5.31 18.49 1.00
N MET A 324 6.04 17.81 0.10
CA MET A 324 7.50 17.80 0.08
C MET A 324 8.09 19.20 -0.17
N LEU A 325 7.56 19.94 -1.16
CA LEU A 325 8.00 21.31 -1.47
C LEU A 325 7.74 22.27 -0.31
N LEU A 326 6.58 22.16 0.33
CA LEU A 326 6.28 22.95 1.54
C LEU A 326 7.26 22.60 2.66
N GLY A 327 7.62 21.33 2.83
CA GLY A 327 8.58 20.93 3.84
C GLY A 327 9.98 21.49 3.61
N LEU A 328 10.47 21.49 2.37
CA LEU A 328 11.75 22.12 2.04
C LEU A 328 11.72 23.65 2.24
N LYS A 329 10.55 24.29 2.12
CA LYS A 329 10.39 25.71 2.45
C LYS A 329 10.49 25.98 3.96
N TYR A 330 9.96 25.09 4.79
CA TYR A 330 10.02 25.21 6.25
C TYR A 330 11.36 24.79 6.85
N PHE A 331 12.03 23.83 6.22
CA PHE A 331 13.31 23.25 6.65
C PHE A 331 14.33 23.32 5.51
N PRO A 332 14.81 24.52 5.13
CA PRO A 332 15.70 24.71 3.98
C PRO A 332 17.07 24.02 4.13
N GLU A 333 17.47 23.66 5.35
CA GLU A 333 18.69 22.91 5.66
C GLU A 333 18.55 21.39 5.52
N ALA A 334 17.36 20.90 5.17
CA ALA A 334 17.12 19.47 4.96
C ALA A 334 18.00 18.95 3.81
N LYS A 335 18.74 17.86 4.09
CA LYS A 335 19.63 17.18 3.14
C LYS A 335 18.91 16.11 2.32
N SER A 336 17.77 15.63 2.80
CA SER A 336 16.94 14.61 2.15
C SER A 336 15.53 14.61 2.75
N ILE A 337 14.63 13.86 2.12
CA ILE A 337 13.25 13.65 2.55
C ILE A 337 13.05 12.16 2.78
N VAL A 338 12.36 11.82 3.87
CA VAL A 338 11.74 10.49 4.07
C VAL A 338 10.25 10.68 3.81
N LEU A 339 9.76 10.12 2.70
CA LEU A 339 8.36 10.18 2.31
C LEU A 339 7.68 8.88 2.71
N ILE A 340 6.62 8.95 3.52
CA ILE A 340 5.78 7.80 3.88
C ILE A 340 4.51 7.91 3.03
N ALA A 341 4.36 7.01 2.05
CA ALA A 341 3.34 7.15 1.02
C ALA A 341 2.57 5.86 0.79
N ASP A 342 1.34 5.99 0.29
CA ASP A 342 0.48 4.87 -0.03
C ASP A 342 0.77 4.31 -1.44
N ASN A 343 1.03 3.01 -1.53
CA ASN A 343 1.23 2.32 -2.80
C ASN A 343 0.00 2.34 -3.73
N TYR A 344 -1.19 2.46 -3.17
CA TYR A 344 -2.44 2.43 -3.92
C TYR A 344 -2.84 3.77 -4.51
N GLU A 345 -2.18 4.86 -4.12
CA GLU A 345 -2.54 6.22 -4.53
C GLU A 345 -1.48 6.82 -5.44
N LYS A 346 -1.93 7.52 -6.50
CA LYS A 346 -1.05 8.23 -7.42
C LYS A 346 -0.73 9.63 -6.91
N MET A 347 0.43 10.17 -7.25
CA MET A 347 0.74 11.57 -7.01
C MET A 347 -0.11 12.45 -7.94
N ARG A 348 -0.94 13.31 -7.35
CA ARG A 348 -1.64 14.42 -8.03
C ARG A 348 -0.66 15.36 -8.71
N ASP A 349 0.46 15.59 -8.05
CA ASP A 349 1.50 16.53 -8.43
C ASP A 349 2.66 15.87 -9.22
N TYR A 350 2.44 14.68 -9.79
CA TYR A 350 3.49 13.87 -10.42
C TYR A 350 4.33 14.65 -11.45
N GLU A 351 3.72 15.55 -12.22
CA GLU A 351 4.42 16.36 -13.22
C GLU A 351 5.48 17.32 -12.63
N PHE A 352 5.45 17.54 -11.30
CA PHE A 352 6.31 18.47 -10.58
C PHE A 352 7.39 17.79 -9.74
N ILE A 353 7.55 16.46 -9.81
CA ILE A 353 8.59 15.73 -9.03
C ILE A 353 10.00 16.25 -9.29
N ASN A 354 10.27 16.83 -10.47
CA ASN A 354 11.54 17.44 -10.83
C ASN A 354 11.85 18.74 -10.05
N LYS A 355 10.87 19.33 -9.34
CA LYS A 355 11.09 20.49 -8.46
C LYS A 355 11.73 20.09 -7.12
N ILE A 356 11.74 18.80 -6.77
CA ILE A 356 12.39 18.31 -5.57
C ILE A 356 13.90 18.17 -5.83
N THR A 357 14.70 18.91 -5.07
CA THR A 357 16.15 19.07 -5.30
C THR A 357 17.03 18.25 -4.37
N VAL A 358 16.44 17.57 -3.39
CA VAL A 358 17.13 16.70 -2.43
C VAL A 358 16.68 15.24 -2.62
N PRO A 359 17.50 14.25 -2.24
CA PRO A 359 17.12 12.84 -2.29
C PRO A 359 15.85 12.53 -1.50
N VAL A 360 14.94 11.75 -2.12
CA VAL A 360 13.71 11.26 -1.47
C VAL A 360 13.81 9.76 -1.24
N GLN A 361 13.82 9.37 0.03
CA GLN A 361 13.70 7.99 0.47
C GLN A 361 12.21 7.70 0.66
N VAL A 362 11.61 6.94 -0.27
CA VAL A 362 10.18 6.63 -0.24
C VAL A 362 9.96 5.34 0.54
N PHE A 363 9.20 5.39 1.62
CA PHE A 363 8.69 4.24 2.34
C PHE A 363 7.29 3.96 1.82
N LEU A 364 7.16 2.94 0.98
CA LEU A 364 5.98 2.71 0.16
C LEU A 364 5.06 1.65 0.79
N CYS A 365 4.03 2.12 1.50
CA CYS A 365 3.17 1.33 2.35
C CYS A 365 2.17 0.49 1.55
N GLY A 366 1.93 -0.77 1.97
CA GLY A 366 0.97 -1.65 1.31
C GLY A 366 1.42 -2.24 -0.03
N ALA A 367 2.69 -2.07 -0.41
CA ALA A 367 3.29 -2.59 -1.65
C ALA A 367 3.54 -4.11 -1.61
N LYS A 368 2.47 -4.92 -1.60
CA LYS A 368 2.55 -6.39 -1.54
C LYS A 368 2.68 -7.08 -2.90
N SER A 369 2.03 -6.53 -3.92
CA SER A 369 1.94 -7.14 -5.26
C SER A 369 2.80 -6.38 -6.26
N PHE A 370 2.37 -5.18 -6.65
CA PHE A 370 3.17 -4.27 -7.46
C PHE A 370 3.48 -2.99 -6.69
N VAL A 371 4.57 -2.36 -7.08
CA VAL A 371 4.97 -1.03 -6.65
C VAL A 371 4.38 0.00 -7.60
N ASN A 372 3.84 1.09 -7.06
CA ASN A 372 3.47 2.25 -7.85
C ASN A 372 4.72 2.88 -8.49
N THR A 373 4.77 2.86 -9.82
CA THR A 373 5.93 3.30 -10.60
C THR A 373 6.25 4.77 -10.45
N GLN A 374 5.27 5.60 -10.09
CA GLN A 374 5.50 7.03 -9.90
C GLN A 374 6.47 7.30 -8.74
N TYR A 375 6.48 6.47 -7.70
CA TYR A 375 7.45 6.59 -6.61
C TYR A 375 8.84 6.07 -7.00
N LEU A 376 8.93 5.11 -7.93
CA LEU A 376 10.23 4.72 -8.53
C LEU A 376 10.81 5.90 -9.32
N ASP A 377 9.98 6.62 -10.08
CA ASP A 377 10.39 7.81 -10.82
C ASP A 377 10.84 8.94 -9.88
N LEU A 378 10.08 9.19 -8.81
CA LEU A 378 10.43 10.17 -7.79
C LEU A 378 11.79 9.86 -7.17
N ALA A 379 12.00 8.63 -6.69
CA ALA A 379 13.28 8.22 -6.11
C ALA A 379 14.43 8.28 -7.13
N ARG A 380 14.18 7.89 -8.39
CA ARG A 380 15.16 7.98 -9.48
C ARG A 380 15.60 9.41 -9.75
N ILE A 381 14.65 10.32 -9.96
CA ILE A 381 14.90 11.73 -10.32
C ILE A 381 15.60 12.46 -9.18
N THR A 382 15.23 12.16 -7.94
CA THR A 382 15.81 12.78 -6.75
C THR A 382 17.10 12.11 -6.28
N LYS A 383 17.51 10.99 -6.89
CA LYS A 383 18.65 10.14 -6.46
C LYS A 383 18.47 9.57 -5.05
N GLY A 384 17.23 9.32 -4.64
CA GLY A 384 16.89 8.62 -3.42
C GLY A 384 16.70 7.12 -3.63
N SER A 385 15.80 6.54 -2.85
CA SER A 385 15.54 5.10 -2.75
C SER A 385 14.06 4.82 -2.55
N VAL A 386 13.63 3.58 -2.81
CA VAL A 386 12.29 3.09 -2.44
C VAL A 386 12.44 1.92 -1.47
N HIS A 387 11.69 1.93 -0.37
CA HIS A 387 11.68 0.91 0.65
C HIS A 387 10.30 0.25 0.66
N VAL A 388 10.30 -1.07 0.53
CA VAL A 388 9.12 -1.93 0.71
C VAL A 388 9.38 -2.90 1.87
N GLU A 389 8.36 -3.66 2.27
CA GLU A 389 8.37 -4.47 3.51
C GLU A 389 9.68 -5.28 3.72
N HIS A 390 10.18 -5.91 2.67
CA HIS A 390 11.35 -6.81 2.75
C HIS A 390 12.54 -6.40 1.88
N GLU A 391 12.46 -5.28 1.17
CA GLU A 391 13.47 -4.89 0.18
C GLU A 391 13.71 -3.38 0.16
N GLU A 392 14.92 -2.98 -0.24
CA GLU A 392 15.32 -1.60 -0.46
C GLU A 392 15.88 -1.47 -1.87
N ILE A 393 15.30 -0.56 -2.64
CA ILE A 393 15.62 -0.33 -4.03
C ILE A 393 16.41 0.97 -4.13
N ASN A 394 17.71 0.80 -4.30
CA ASN A 394 18.70 1.88 -4.38
C ASN A 394 19.18 2.11 -5.80
N ASN A 395 19.96 3.18 -5.99
CA ASN A 395 20.71 3.44 -7.23
C ASN A 395 19.85 3.50 -8.49
N LEU A 396 18.55 3.76 -8.36
CA LEU A 396 17.61 3.87 -9.47
C LEU A 396 18.08 4.89 -10.52
N HIS A 397 18.74 5.96 -10.07
CA HIS A 397 19.31 7.01 -10.92
C HIS A 397 20.44 6.54 -11.85
N LEU A 398 21.02 5.37 -11.63
CA LEU A 398 22.06 4.78 -12.48
C LEU A 398 21.48 3.96 -13.64
N LEU A 399 20.18 3.66 -13.61
CA LEU A 399 19.51 2.85 -14.62
C LEU A 399 19.42 3.61 -15.96
N GLN A 400 19.61 2.86 -17.04
CA GLN A 400 19.54 3.33 -18.42
C GLN A 400 18.20 2.95 -19.07
N GLU A 401 17.93 3.56 -20.21
CA GLU A 401 16.73 3.28 -21.01
C GLU A 401 16.67 1.78 -21.38
N ASN A 402 15.52 1.16 -21.11
CA ASN A 402 15.23 -0.29 -21.19
C ASN A 402 15.88 -1.17 -20.12
N ASP A 403 16.55 -0.61 -19.11
CA ASP A 403 16.94 -1.41 -17.94
C ASP A 403 15.71 -1.95 -17.22
N ILE A 404 15.82 -3.19 -16.76
CA ILE A 404 14.76 -3.90 -16.04
C ILE A 404 15.23 -4.15 -14.60
N ILE A 405 14.37 -3.81 -13.64
CA ILE A 405 14.55 -4.16 -12.24
C ILE A 405 13.41 -5.08 -11.78
N THR A 406 13.69 -5.96 -10.84
CA THR A 406 12.69 -6.84 -10.24
C THR A 406 12.46 -6.42 -8.80
N ILE A 407 11.20 -6.20 -8.42
CA ILE A 407 10.78 -5.86 -7.05
C ILE A 407 9.59 -6.73 -6.69
N ASN A 408 9.61 -7.42 -5.54
CA ASN A 408 8.54 -8.37 -5.15
C ASN A 408 8.19 -9.40 -6.25
N ASN A 409 9.21 -9.92 -6.96
CA ASN A 409 9.05 -10.84 -8.11
C ASN A 409 8.29 -10.25 -9.31
N ARG A 410 8.20 -8.92 -9.42
CA ARG A 410 7.62 -8.20 -10.55
C ARG A 410 8.68 -7.40 -11.26
N ASP A 411 8.62 -7.38 -12.58
CA ASP A 411 9.60 -6.68 -13.41
C ASP A 411 9.08 -5.27 -13.76
N TYR A 412 9.98 -4.29 -13.75
CA TYR A 412 9.71 -2.90 -14.09
C TYR A 412 10.79 -2.43 -15.04
N MET A 413 10.41 -1.76 -16.12
CA MET A 413 11.34 -1.28 -17.13
C MET A 413 11.35 0.24 -17.14
N LEU A 414 12.54 0.84 -17.20
CA LEU A 414 12.69 2.26 -17.45
C LEU A 414 12.47 2.52 -18.95
N LYS A 415 11.39 3.23 -19.30
CA LYS A 415 11.06 3.54 -20.69
C LYS A 415 10.67 5.00 -20.86
N ASN A 416 11.28 5.68 -21.81
CA ASN A 416 11.13 7.11 -22.07
C ASN A 416 11.33 7.96 -20.79
N GLY A 417 12.27 7.55 -19.94
CA GLY A 417 12.55 8.23 -18.68
C GLY A 417 11.52 8.02 -17.55
N ALA A 418 10.54 7.14 -17.71
CA ALA A 418 9.60 6.77 -16.65
C ALA A 418 9.53 5.25 -16.47
N PHE A 419 9.28 4.78 -15.25
CA PHE A 419 9.05 3.36 -15.00
C PHE A 419 7.69 2.91 -15.50
N ILE A 420 7.68 1.78 -16.20
CA ILE A 420 6.46 1.07 -16.59
C ILE A 420 6.45 -0.33 -15.99
N TYR A 421 5.25 -0.84 -15.73
CA TYR A 421 5.05 -2.26 -15.44
C TYR A 421 5.52 -3.08 -16.63
N TYR A 422 6.50 -3.95 -16.40
CA TYR A 422 7.09 -4.78 -17.44
C TYR A 422 6.78 -6.24 -17.19
N TYR A 423 6.50 -6.94 -18.28
CA TYR A 423 6.29 -8.36 -18.26
C TYR A 423 7.18 -8.96 -19.32
N ALA A 424 8.30 -9.54 -18.89
CA ALA A 424 9.07 -10.40 -19.76
C ALA A 424 8.14 -11.55 -20.15
N GLU A 425 7.99 -11.84 -21.44
CA GLU A 425 7.54 -13.15 -21.88
C GLU A 425 8.58 -14.17 -21.41
N LYS A 426 8.49 -14.60 -20.16
CA LYS A 426 9.21 -15.77 -19.67
C LYS A 426 8.46 -16.96 -20.25
N GLU A 427 8.68 -17.22 -21.54
CA GLU A 427 8.48 -18.56 -22.06
C GLU A 427 9.28 -19.50 -21.16
N VAL A 428 8.57 -20.25 -20.34
CA VAL A 428 9.14 -21.38 -19.63
C VAL A 428 9.42 -22.42 -20.70
N LEU A 429 10.70 -22.52 -21.09
CA LEU A 429 11.26 -23.57 -21.94
C LEU A 429 10.95 -24.97 -21.40
#